data_AF-A0A4U7CQ49-F1
#
_entry.id   AF-A0A4U7CQ49-F1
#
_cell.length_a   1.000
_cell.length_b   1.000
_cell.length_c   1.000
_cell.angle_alpha   90.00
_cell.angle_beta   90.00
_cell.angle_gamma   90.00
#
_symmetry.space_group_name_H-M   'P 1'
#
loop_
_entity.id
_entity.type
_entity.pdbx_description
1 polymer ?
#
loop_
_entity_poly.entity_id
_entity_poly.type
_entity_poly.pdbx_seq_one_letter_code
_entity_poly.pdbx_strand_id
1 'polypeptide(L)'
;MDRQRIGFVGPKEAGKTTVATMVANRLSERTDVAIVGEAASFFEQPSASPANVGPLGVHWTVIDHSPGTESLETAGDALDTVFVVVTPAMLDRVAAYERVIDQLDSDVFLVVNRFEERYRDRLRALDGPELAEYFYEDDTLAAAISDETVPKLEEWTTEAILLESLQPERLDTAEAMATLDRGHQSIVNVEVESDASALAVARSFREKGYAADFFRCNCRCHDGHVLARARPPRT
;
A
#
# COMPACT_ATOMS: atom_id res chain seq x y z
N MET A 1 -1.84 -16.24 -11.86
CA MET A 1 -2.20 -15.69 -10.54
C MET A 1 -1.35 -14.46 -10.37
N ASP A 2 -1.97 -13.30 -10.24
CA ASP A 2 -1.20 -12.05 -10.11
C ASP A 2 -0.76 -11.91 -8.65
N ARG A 3 0.49 -11.53 -8.49
CA ARG A 3 1.16 -11.39 -7.20
C ARG A 3 1.69 -9.97 -7.13
N GLN A 4 1.39 -9.28 -6.03
CA GLN A 4 1.90 -7.96 -5.72
C GLN A 4 2.92 -8.07 -4.59
N ARG A 5 4.10 -7.52 -4.79
CA ARG A 5 5.21 -7.50 -3.85
C ARG A 5 5.54 -6.06 -3.50
N ILE A 6 5.23 -5.69 -2.27
CA ILE A 6 5.47 -4.34 -1.76
C ILE A 6 6.61 -4.35 -0.74
N GLY A 7 7.54 -3.42 -0.89
CA GLY A 7 8.71 -3.29 -0.02
C GLY A 7 8.64 -2.04 0.85
N PHE A 8 8.95 -2.16 2.14
CA PHE A 8 9.09 -1.04 3.06
C PHE A 8 10.56 -0.81 3.38
N VAL A 9 11.08 0.34 2.97
CA VAL A 9 12.50 0.70 3.03
C VAL A 9 12.71 2.03 3.71
N GLY A 10 13.96 2.38 4.04
CA GLY A 10 14.25 3.63 4.74
C GLY A 10 15.30 3.53 5.84
N PRO A 11 15.63 4.67 6.47
CA PRO A 11 16.68 4.74 7.47
C PRO A 11 16.40 3.89 8.71
N LYS A 12 17.44 3.68 9.51
CA LYS A 12 17.27 3.14 10.87
C LYS A 12 16.39 4.10 11.67
N GLU A 13 15.53 3.55 12.53
CA GLU A 13 14.59 4.29 13.40
C GLU A 13 13.46 5.07 12.70
N ALA A 14 13.31 4.94 11.37
CA ALA A 14 12.18 5.53 10.64
C ALA A 14 10.82 4.87 10.94
N GLY A 15 10.82 3.69 11.58
CA GLY A 15 9.60 2.93 11.88
C GLY A 15 9.04 2.13 10.70
N LYS A 16 9.92 1.69 9.78
CA LYS A 16 9.56 0.80 8.65
C LYS A 16 8.77 -0.43 9.08
N THR A 17 9.29 -1.18 10.05
CA THR A 17 8.65 -2.38 10.61
C THR A 17 7.27 -2.07 11.16
N THR A 18 7.09 -0.91 11.82
CA THR A 18 5.78 -0.47 12.27
C THR A 18 4.80 -0.33 11.11
N VAL A 19 5.18 0.40 10.05
CA VAL A 19 4.33 0.59 8.86
C VAL A 19 4.07 -0.74 8.15
N ALA A 20 5.11 -1.56 7.94
CA ALA A 20 5.00 -2.86 7.30
C ALA A 20 4.04 -3.80 8.05
N THR A 21 4.13 -3.84 9.38
CA THR A 21 3.23 -4.63 10.24
C THR A 21 1.79 -4.14 10.14
N MET A 22 1.55 -2.82 10.14
CA MET A 22 0.18 -2.27 10.01
C MET A 22 -0.42 -2.60 8.63
N VAL A 23 0.37 -2.46 7.57
CA VAL A 23 -0.03 -2.81 6.19
C VAL A 23 -0.32 -4.30 6.06
N ALA A 24 0.57 -5.14 6.58
CA ALA A 24 0.38 -6.59 6.57
C ALA A 24 -0.88 -7.00 7.34
N ASN A 25 -1.15 -6.38 8.49
CA ASN A 25 -2.38 -6.65 9.25
C ASN A 25 -3.62 -6.30 8.43
N ARG A 26 -3.67 -5.10 7.84
CA ARG A 26 -4.83 -4.67 7.05
C ARG A 26 -5.06 -5.54 5.82
N LEU A 27 -4.00 -5.99 5.16
CA LEU A 27 -4.09 -6.95 4.06
C LEU A 27 -4.59 -8.32 4.53
N SER A 28 -4.13 -8.78 5.70
CA SER A 28 -4.50 -10.08 6.26
C SER A 28 -5.98 -10.19 6.62
N GLU A 29 -6.65 -9.06 6.86
CA GLU A 29 -8.11 -9.00 7.04
C GLU A 29 -8.87 -9.27 5.73
N ARG A 30 -8.22 -9.13 4.56
CA ARG A 30 -8.83 -9.25 3.24
C ARG A 30 -8.40 -10.51 2.48
N THR A 31 -7.18 -11.00 2.70
CA THR A 31 -6.54 -12.06 1.90
C THR A 31 -5.37 -12.68 2.65
N ASP A 32 -4.89 -13.85 2.20
CA ASP A 32 -3.63 -14.41 2.69
C ASP A 32 -2.45 -13.52 2.24
N VAL A 33 -1.53 -13.23 3.16
CA VAL A 33 -0.35 -12.37 2.95
C VAL A 33 0.92 -13.11 3.35
N ALA A 34 1.90 -13.16 2.45
CA ALA A 34 3.25 -13.60 2.81
C ALA A 34 4.05 -12.41 3.37
N ILE A 35 4.67 -12.56 4.53
CA ILE A 35 5.42 -11.47 5.17
C ILE A 35 6.87 -11.90 5.31
N VAL A 36 7.79 -11.02 4.90
CA VAL A 36 9.24 -11.27 4.94
C VAL A 36 9.91 -10.12 5.69
N GLY A 37 10.94 -10.44 6.48
CA GLY A 37 11.67 -9.45 7.28
C GLY A 37 11.22 -9.41 8.74
N GLU A 38 11.55 -8.33 9.44
CA GLU A 38 11.29 -8.18 10.88
C GLU A 38 9.78 -8.20 11.19
N ALA A 39 8.95 -7.58 10.33
CA ALA A 39 7.50 -7.64 10.45
C ALA A 39 6.90 -9.06 10.49
N ALA A 40 7.59 -10.08 9.96
CA ALA A 40 7.10 -11.46 9.96
C ALA A 40 6.96 -12.06 11.37
N SER A 41 7.70 -11.56 12.36
CA SER A 41 7.63 -12.07 13.74
C SER A 41 6.30 -11.74 14.44
N PHE A 42 5.51 -10.81 13.89
CA PHE A 42 4.23 -10.38 14.46
C PHE A 42 3.04 -11.24 14.01
N PHE A 43 3.24 -12.16 13.05
CA PHE A 43 2.16 -12.91 12.43
C PHE A 43 2.47 -14.40 12.31
N GLU A 44 1.44 -15.22 12.47
CA GLU A 44 1.48 -16.60 12.02
C GLU A 44 1.49 -16.62 10.48
N GLN A 45 2.57 -17.15 9.89
CA GLN A 45 2.70 -17.17 8.44
C GLN A 45 1.74 -18.20 7.82
N PRO A 46 1.00 -17.83 6.75
CA PRO A 46 0.11 -18.77 6.09
C PRO A 46 0.89 -19.96 5.52
N SER A 47 0.28 -21.14 5.56
CA SER A 47 0.85 -22.34 4.93
C SER A 47 1.11 -22.10 3.44
N ALA A 48 2.08 -22.82 2.86
CA ALA A 48 2.67 -22.57 1.53
C ALA A 48 1.73 -22.45 0.31
N SER A 49 0.42 -22.64 0.46
CA SER A 49 -0.58 -22.37 -0.56
C SER A 49 -1.58 -21.32 -0.06
N PRO A 50 -1.54 -20.08 -0.56
CA PRO A 50 -2.58 -19.09 -0.29
C PRO A 50 -3.92 -19.57 -0.87
N ALA A 51 -4.81 -20.02 0.00
CA ALA A 51 -6.13 -20.53 -0.36
C ALA A 51 -7.15 -19.39 -0.51
N ASN A 52 -6.86 -18.24 0.11
CA ASN A 52 -7.70 -17.06 0.10
C ASN A 52 -6.98 -15.87 -0.55
N VAL A 53 -7.46 -15.45 -1.72
CA VAL A 53 -6.89 -14.34 -2.52
C VAL A 53 -7.68 -13.04 -2.43
N GLY A 54 -8.64 -13.00 -1.50
CA GLY A 54 -9.55 -11.88 -1.34
C GLY A 54 -10.42 -11.61 -2.58
N PRO A 55 -11.23 -10.55 -2.53
CA PRO A 55 -12.20 -10.22 -3.57
C PRO A 55 -11.56 -9.80 -4.89
N LEU A 56 -10.35 -9.22 -4.85
CA LEU A 56 -9.59 -8.82 -6.03
C LEU A 56 -8.74 -9.95 -6.62
N GLY A 57 -8.58 -11.08 -5.92
CA GLY A 57 -7.80 -12.21 -6.44
C GLY A 57 -6.29 -11.97 -6.52
N VAL A 58 -5.75 -11.08 -5.68
CA VAL A 58 -4.33 -10.68 -5.68
C VAL A 58 -3.62 -11.35 -4.51
N HIS A 59 -2.48 -12.00 -4.79
CA HIS A 59 -1.62 -12.52 -3.74
C HIS A 59 -0.62 -11.47 -3.30
N TRP A 60 -0.51 -11.26 -1.99
CA TRP A 60 0.34 -10.20 -1.45
C TRP A 60 1.61 -10.77 -0.85
N THR A 61 2.71 -10.05 -1.05
CA THR A 61 3.94 -10.22 -0.30
C THR A 61 4.37 -8.87 0.25
N VAL A 62 4.45 -8.76 1.57
CA VAL A 62 4.96 -7.59 2.28
C VAL A 62 6.39 -7.87 2.69
N ILE A 63 7.32 -7.01 2.28
CA ILE A 63 8.75 -7.17 2.58
C ILE A 63 9.21 -5.99 3.43
N ASP A 64 9.59 -6.28 4.67
CA ASP A 64 10.21 -5.31 5.59
C ASP A 64 11.74 -5.38 5.46
N HIS A 65 12.32 -4.37 4.83
CA HIS A 65 13.75 -4.33 4.54
C HIS A 65 14.59 -3.87 5.73
N SER A 66 15.79 -4.45 5.83
CA SER A 66 16.81 -3.96 6.75
C SER A 66 17.13 -2.49 6.48
N PRO A 67 17.46 -1.68 7.51
CA PRO A 67 17.77 -0.27 7.35
C PRO A 67 18.87 0.03 6.33
N GLY A 68 18.73 1.12 5.57
CA GLY A 68 19.68 1.52 4.54
C GLY A 68 19.30 1.07 3.14
N THR A 69 20.15 1.35 2.15
CA THR A 69 19.90 1.01 0.74
C THR A 69 20.46 -0.35 0.33
N GLU A 70 21.40 -0.92 1.10
CA GLU A 70 22.10 -2.17 0.75
C GLU A 70 21.14 -3.34 0.47
N SER A 71 20.05 -3.42 1.22
CA SER A 71 19.04 -4.47 1.04
C SER A 71 18.20 -4.29 -0.23
N LEU A 72 18.05 -3.07 -0.74
CA LEU A 72 17.41 -2.77 -2.03
C LEU A 72 18.36 -3.06 -3.20
N GLU A 73 19.62 -2.66 -3.07
CA GLU A 73 20.66 -2.87 -4.08
C GLU A 73 20.85 -4.36 -4.41
N THR A 74 20.51 -5.23 -3.46
CA THR A 74 20.57 -6.69 -3.60
C THR A 74 19.21 -7.36 -3.83
N ALA A 75 18.10 -6.61 -3.78
CA ALA A 75 16.75 -7.14 -3.95
C ALA A 75 16.44 -7.54 -5.40
N GLY A 76 17.11 -6.92 -6.39
CA GLY A 76 16.82 -7.10 -7.83
C GLY A 76 15.40 -6.63 -8.21
N ASP A 77 14.89 -7.07 -9.37
CA ASP A 77 13.54 -6.78 -9.93
C ASP A 77 12.39 -7.43 -9.13
N ALA A 78 12.53 -7.59 -7.82
CA ALA A 78 11.65 -8.41 -7.01
C ALA A 78 10.44 -7.65 -6.44
N LEU A 79 10.40 -6.31 -6.55
CA LEU A 79 9.35 -5.46 -5.97
C LEU A 79 8.56 -4.78 -7.08
N ASP A 80 7.24 -4.80 -6.94
CA ASP A 80 6.35 -4.07 -7.84
C ASP A 80 6.20 -2.62 -7.36
N THR A 81 6.20 -2.40 -6.03
CA THR A 81 6.08 -1.07 -5.42
C THR A 81 6.97 -0.96 -4.18
N VAL A 82 7.62 0.19 -4.00
CA VAL A 82 8.49 0.49 -2.87
C VAL A 82 7.98 1.71 -2.11
N PHE A 83 7.78 1.52 -0.80
CA PHE A 83 7.42 2.58 0.14
C PHE A 83 8.65 3.00 0.94
N VAL A 84 9.14 4.22 0.69
CA VAL A 84 10.23 4.83 1.46
C VAL A 84 9.65 5.43 2.73
N VAL A 85 9.90 4.79 3.87
CA VAL A 85 9.44 5.25 5.18
C VAL A 85 10.51 6.12 5.82
N VAL A 86 10.15 7.35 6.18
CA VAL A 86 11.01 8.32 6.87
C VAL A 86 10.25 9.02 7.99
N THR A 87 10.97 9.64 8.93
CA THR A 87 10.39 10.65 9.81
C THR A 87 10.59 12.05 9.21
N PRO A 88 9.87 13.09 9.68
CA PRO A 88 10.08 14.45 9.21
C PRO A 88 11.54 14.92 9.31
N ALA A 89 12.27 14.46 10.33
CA ALA A 89 13.69 14.78 10.51
C ALA A 89 14.58 14.23 9.39
N MET A 90 14.16 13.15 8.73
CA MET A 90 14.96 12.37 7.77
C MET A 90 14.54 12.56 6.30
N LEU A 91 13.69 13.55 6.00
CA LEU A 91 13.23 13.83 4.63
C LEU A 91 14.36 14.08 3.63
N ASP A 92 15.50 14.60 4.10
CA ASP A 92 16.72 14.81 3.31
C ASP A 92 17.37 13.51 2.81
N ARG A 93 16.99 12.37 3.37
CA ARG A 93 17.52 11.05 2.99
C ARG A 93 16.74 10.37 1.87
N VAL A 94 15.54 10.86 1.53
CA VAL A 94 14.63 10.24 0.55
C VAL A 94 15.30 10.07 -0.82
N ALA A 95 15.98 11.10 -1.30
CA ALA A 95 16.66 11.10 -2.59
C ALA A 95 17.72 10.00 -2.74
N ALA A 96 18.26 9.46 -1.65
CA ALA A 96 19.21 8.34 -1.72
C ALA A 96 18.51 7.01 -2.03
N TYR A 97 17.27 6.81 -1.56
CA TYR A 97 16.48 5.62 -1.84
C TYR A 97 15.89 5.66 -3.25
N GLU A 98 15.32 6.81 -3.64
CA GLU A 98 14.77 7.03 -4.98
C GLU A 98 15.78 6.68 -6.07
N ARG A 99 17.03 7.19 -5.95
CA ARG A 99 18.12 6.86 -6.88
C ARG A 99 18.43 5.37 -7.04
N VAL A 100 18.19 4.57 -6.01
CA VAL A 100 18.38 3.10 -6.07
C VAL A 100 17.15 2.46 -6.68
N ILE A 101 15.95 2.91 -6.33
CA ILE A 101 14.67 2.36 -6.83
C ILE A 101 14.48 2.65 -8.32
N ASP A 102 14.92 3.82 -8.81
CA ASP A 102 14.93 4.17 -10.24
C ASP A 102 15.70 3.14 -11.09
N GLN A 103 16.65 2.41 -10.49
CA GLN A 103 17.41 1.37 -11.19
C GLN A 103 16.69 0.01 -11.20
N LEU A 104 15.65 -0.15 -10.39
CA LEU A 104 14.86 -1.38 -10.22
C LEU A 104 13.53 -1.37 -11.00
N ASP A 105 13.21 -0.27 -11.71
CA ASP A 105 11.97 -0.09 -12.47
C ASP A 105 10.70 -0.37 -11.63
N SER A 106 10.74 -0.01 -10.33
CA SER A 106 9.63 -0.19 -9.40
C SER A 106 8.94 1.14 -9.12
N ASP A 107 7.63 1.12 -8.90
CA ASP A 107 6.91 2.32 -8.44
C ASP A 107 7.42 2.73 -7.06
N VAL A 108 7.59 4.03 -6.82
CA VAL A 108 8.11 4.57 -5.57
C VAL A 108 7.14 5.57 -4.95
N PHE A 109 6.85 5.37 -3.66
CA PHE A 109 6.04 6.28 -2.87
C PHE A 109 6.68 6.60 -1.53
N LEU A 110 6.37 7.77 -1.00
CA LEU A 110 6.84 8.25 0.29
C LEU A 110 5.81 7.95 1.38
N VAL A 111 6.29 7.43 2.51
CA VAL A 111 5.52 7.34 3.76
C VAL A 111 6.22 8.14 4.85
N VAL A 112 5.53 9.09 5.47
CA VAL A 112 6.09 9.90 6.55
C VAL A 112 5.53 9.47 7.89
N ASN A 113 6.35 8.77 8.68
CA ASN A 113 5.98 8.28 10.00
C ASN A 113 6.32 9.29 11.10
N ARG A 114 5.58 9.26 12.21
CA ARG A 114 5.71 10.21 13.34
C ARG A 114 5.61 11.66 12.87
N PHE A 115 4.65 11.92 12.00
CA PHE A 115 4.38 13.23 11.46
C PHE A 115 3.77 14.13 12.53
N GLU A 116 4.19 15.39 12.52
CA GLU A 116 3.57 16.45 13.30
C GLU A 116 3.25 17.61 12.35
N GLU A 117 2.13 18.28 12.62
CA GLU A 117 1.59 19.34 11.77
C GLU A 117 2.61 20.48 11.49
N ARG A 118 3.51 20.75 12.44
CA ARG A 118 4.60 21.73 12.30
C ARG A 118 5.56 21.44 11.12
N TYR A 119 5.57 20.21 10.61
CA TYR A 119 6.43 19.80 9.49
C TYR A 119 5.71 19.85 8.13
N ARG A 120 4.44 20.26 8.07
CA ARG A 120 3.65 20.27 6.83
C ARG A 120 4.30 21.07 5.70
N ASP A 121 4.80 22.26 5.98
CA ASP A 121 5.43 23.10 4.95
C ASP A 121 6.76 22.50 4.48
N ARG A 122 7.49 21.81 5.37
CA ARG A 122 8.70 21.07 4.99
C ARG A 122 8.38 19.89 4.07
N LEU A 123 7.32 19.16 4.35
CA LEU A 123 6.85 18.06 3.51
C LEU A 123 6.40 18.56 2.13
N ARG A 124 5.64 19.67 2.08
CA ARG A 124 5.21 20.31 0.83
C ARG A 124 6.37 20.82 -0.04
N ALA A 125 7.47 21.19 0.58
CA ALA A 125 8.66 21.67 -0.11
C ALA A 125 9.62 20.54 -0.54
N LEU A 126 9.30 19.28 -0.22
CA LEU A 126 10.11 18.14 -0.64
C LEU A 126 9.98 17.96 -2.15
N ASP A 127 11.13 17.81 -2.80
CA ASP A 127 11.24 17.33 -4.18
C ASP A 127 11.61 15.84 -4.11
N GLY A 128 10.68 14.95 -4.48
CA GLY A 128 10.83 13.51 -4.33
C GLY A 128 9.54 12.74 -4.66
N PRO A 129 9.47 11.44 -4.27
CA PRO A 129 8.34 10.57 -4.59
C PRO A 129 7.00 11.10 -4.10
N GLU A 130 5.92 10.68 -4.78
CA GLU A 130 4.56 10.99 -4.37
C GLU A 130 4.30 10.47 -2.94
N LEU A 131 3.67 11.31 -2.12
CA LEU A 131 3.29 10.97 -0.77
C LEU A 131 2.10 10.00 -0.78
N ALA A 132 2.33 8.75 -0.39
CA ALA A 132 1.25 7.78 -0.21
C ALA A 132 0.49 8.03 1.10
N GLU A 133 1.19 8.24 2.21
CA GLU A 133 0.56 8.47 3.51
C GLU A 133 1.51 9.12 4.53
N TYR A 134 0.96 9.81 5.53
CA TYR A 134 1.67 10.13 6.76
C TYR A 134 0.94 9.61 8.00
N PHE A 135 1.72 9.07 8.94
CA PHE A 135 1.24 8.60 10.22
C PHE A 135 1.65 9.59 11.29
N TYR A 136 0.69 10.09 12.08
CA TYR A 136 1.00 10.97 13.20
C TYR A 136 1.80 10.23 14.29
N GLU A 137 2.55 10.98 15.08
CA GLU A 137 3.18 10.42 16.27
C GLU A 137 2.13 9.91 17.25
N ASP A 138 2.26 8.64 17.63
CA ASP A 138 1.34 7.94 18.53
C ASP A 138 2.12 6.96 19.42
N ASP A 139 2.16 7.26 20.71
CA ASP A 139 2.86 6.47 21.73
C ASP A 139 2.30 5.04 21.84
N THR A 140 1.04 4.82 21.46
CA THR A 140 0.42 3.48 21.52
C THR A 140 1.00 2.56 20.45
N LEU A 141 1.41 3.09 19.29
CA LEU A 141 2.09 2.30 18.25
C LEU A 141 3.49 1.89 18.70
N ALA A 142 4.20 2.79 19.38
CA ALA A 142 5.52 2.49 19.94
C ALA A 142 5.43 1.41 21.02
N ALA A 143 4.43 1.49 21.91
CA ALA A 143 4.17 0.48 22.93
C ALA A 143 3.84 -0.88 22.31
N ALA A 144 2.94 -0.92 21.31
CA ALA A 144 2.54 -2.18 20.66
C ALA A 144 3.73 -2.91 20.03
N ILE A 145 4.60 -2.18 19.31
CA ILE A 145 5.83 -2.75 18.73
C ILE A 145 6.77 -3.26 19.83
N SER A 146 6.94 -2.51 20.92
CA SER A 146 7.78 -2.95 22.05
C SER A 146 7.24 -4.20 22.74
N ASP A 147 5.92 -4.37 22.75
CA ASP A 147 5.24 -5.53 23.33
C ASP A 147 5.13 -6.72 22.34
N GLU A 148 5.75 -6.61 21.15
CA GLU A 148 5.69 -7.60 20.07
C GLU A 148 4.23 -7.91 19.62
N THR A 149 3.37 -6.90 19.70
CA THR A 149 1.97 -6.97 19.27
C THR A 149 1.75 -6.14 18.01
N VAL A 150 0.77 -6.56 17.19
CA VAL A 150 0.39 -5.83 15.97
C VAL A 150 -0.18 -4.46 16.37
N PRO A 151 0.43 -3.34 15.93
CA PRO A 151 -0.11 -2.01 16.20
C PRO A 151 -1.47 -1.84 15.55
N LYS A 152 -2.40 -1.23 16.28
CA LYS A 152 -3.73 -0.91 15.77
C LYS A 152 -3.78 0.57 15.43
N LEU A 153 -4.05 0.88 14.17
CA LEU A 153 -4.50 2.19 13.75
C LEU A 153 -5.99 2.13 13.40
N GLU A 154 -6.63 3.30 13.34
CA GLU A 154 -7.92 3.40 12.69
C GLU A 154 -7.80 2.92 11.24
N GLU A 155 -8.78 2.11 10.80
CA GLU A 155 -8.78 1.34 9.55
C GLU A 155 -8.48 2.17 8.28
N TRP A 156 -8.60 3.49 8.35
CA TRP A 156 -8.56 4.41 7.21
C TRP A 156 -7.14 4.71 6.72
N THR A 157 -6.13 4.68 7.61
CA THR A 157 -4.74 5.11 7.30
C THR A 157 -3.95 4.18 6.42
N THR A 158 -4.28 2.89 6.41
CA THR A 158 -3.44 1.91 5.74
C THR A 158 -3.90 1.65 4.29
N GLU A 159 -5.11 2.07 3.93
CA GLU A 159 -5.72 1.75 2.64
C GLU A 159 -5.17 2.57 1.48
N ALA A 160 -4.65 3.78 1.74
CA ALA A 160 -3.94 4.58 0.73
C ALA A 160 -2.72 3.83 0.18
N ILE A 161 -1.90 3.22 1.05
CA ILE A 161 -0.74 2.40 0.64
C ILE A 161 -1.17 1.25 -0.28
N LEU A 162 -2.32 0.62 0.01
CA LEU A 162 -2.83 -0.48 -0.82
C LEU A 162 -3.30 0.01 -2.19
N LEU A 163 -3.96 1.16 -2.23
CA LEU A 163 -4.43 1.79 -3.46
C LEU A 163 -3.26 2.14 -4.38
N GLU A 164 -2.26 2.84 -3.86
CA GLU A 164 -1.08 3.24 -4.64
C GLU A 164 -0.33 2.01 -5.17
N SER A 165 -0.25 0.93 -4.37
CA SER A 165 0.41 -0.29 -4.82
C SER A 165 -0.35 -1.10 -5.87
N LEU A 166 -1.66 -0.88 -6.06
CA LEU A 166 -2.45 -1.66 -7.02
C LEU A 166 -2.74 -0.88 -8.30
N GLN A 167 -3.10 0.39 -8.17
CA GLN A 167 -3.44 1.25 -9.29
C GLN A 167 -3.48 2.71 -8.80
N PRO A 168 -2.38 3.46 -8.95
CA PRO A 168 -2.32 4.86 -8.53
C PRO A 168 -3.13 5.79 -9.46
N GLU A 169 -3.36 5.37 -10.73
CA GLU A 169 -4.12 6.16 -11.69
C GLU A 169 -5.62 6.09 -11.39
N ARG A 170 -6.21 7.26 -11.13
CA ARG A 170 -7.63 7.41 -10.79
C ARG A 170 -8.41 7.77 -12.06
N LEU A 171 -9.45 7.00 -12.35
CA LEU A 171 -10.32 7.19 -13.52
C LEU A 171 -11.76 7.43 -13.07
N ASP A 172 -12.55 8.11 -13.89
CA ASP A 172 -13.99 8.11 -13.68
C ASP A 172 -14.59 6.71 -13.97
N THR A 173 -15.82 6.47 -13.50
CA THR A 173 -16.43 5.13 -13.60
C THR A 173 -16.60 4.65 -15.05
N ALA A 174 -16.93 5.54 -15.99
CA ALA A 174 -17.17 5.17 -17.38
C ALA A 174 -15.86 4.86 -18.10
N GLU A 175 -14.83 5.68 -17.85
CA GLU A 175 -13.49 5.45 -18.37
C GLU A 175 -12.88 4.16 -17.81
N ALA A 176 -12.97 3.94 -16.50
CA ALA A 176 -12.51 2.73 -15.84
C ALA A 176 -13.15 1.46 -16.43
N MET A 177 -14.47 1.48 -16.68
CA MET A 177 -15.17 0.37 -17.33
C MET A 177 -14.65 0.13 -18.75
N ALA A 178 -14.49 1.19 -19.53
CA ALA A 178 -13.98 1.08 -20.90
C ALA A 178 -12.54 0.57 -20.94
N THR A 179 -11.71 0.97 -19.98
CA THR A 179 -10.32 0.51 -19.82
C THR A 179 -10.26 -0.99 -19.55
N LEU A 180 -11.12 -1.50 -18.65
CA LEU A 180 -11.25 -2.95 -18.40
C LEU A 180 -11.80 -3.70 -19.62
N ASP A 181 -12.86 -3.19 -20.26
CA ASP A 181 -13.50 -3.83 -21.42
C ASP A 181 -12.53 -3.97 -22.60
N ARG A 182 -11.63 -3.00 -22.79
CA ARG A 182 -10.59 -3.01 -23.82
C ARG A 182 -9.35 -3.82 -23.43
N GLY A 183 -9.23 -4.22 -22.16
CA GLY A 183 -8.06 -4.90 -21.63
C GLY A 183 -6.80 -4.03 -21.59
N HIS A 184 -6.95 -2.71 -21.51
CA HIS A 184 -5.80 -1.78 -21.42
C HIS A 184 -5.12 -1.85 -20.05
N GLN A 185 -5.90 -2.07 -19.00
CA GLN A 185 -5.40 -2.33 -17.65
C GLN A 185 -6.17 -3.52 -17.07
N SER A 186 -5.48 -4.28 -16.20
CA SER A 186 -6.09 -5.41 -15.50
C SER A 186 -6.85 -4.96 -14.25
N ILE A 187 -6.42 -3.88 -13.62
CA ILE A 187 -7.01 -3.24 -12.43
C ILE A 187 -7.21 -1.75 -12.70
N VAL A 188 -8.34 -1.21 -12.28
CA VAL A 188 -8.69 0.23 -12.37
C VAL A 188 -9.10 0.75 -11.00
N ASN A 189 -8.85 2.04 -10.76
CA ASN A 189 -9.16 2.74 -9.51
C ASN A 189 -10.16 3.89 -9.77
N VAL A 190 -11.29 3.87 -9.08
CA VAL A 190 -12.34 4.90 -9.18
C VAL A 190 -12.51 5.59 -7.84
N GLU A 191 -12.29 6.89 -7.81
CA GLU A 191 -12.59 7.73 -6.64
C GLU A 191 -14.10 7.83 -6.42
N VAL A 192 -14.52 7.76 -5.16
CA VAL A 192 -15.94 7.81 -4.76
C VAL A 192 -16.13 8.72 -3.56
N GLU A 193 -17.12 9.61 -3.68
CA GLU A 193 -17.43 10.63 -2.67
C GLU A 193 -18.18 10.10 -1.44
N SER A 194 -18.72 8.87 -1.48
CA SER A 194 -19.49 8.31 -0.37
C SER A 194 -19.48 6.78 -0.32
N ASP A 195 -19.72 6.20 0.87
CA ASP A 195 -19.98 4.75 1.01
C ASP A 195 -21.15 4.27 0.11
N ALA A 196 -22.17 5.11 -0.07
CA ALA A 196 -23.33 4.78 -0.90
C ALA A 196 -22.97 4.73 -2.40
N SER A 197 -22.19 5.70 -2.88
CA SER A 197 -21.68 5.70 -4.25
C SER A 197 -20.67 4.58 -4.48
N ALA A 198 -19.81 4.28 -3.49
CA ALA A 198 -18.91 3.12 -3.52
C ALA A 198 -19.66 1.81 -3.78
N LEU A 199 -20.74 1.56 -3.04
CA LEU A 199 -21.58 0.37 -3.21
C LEU A 199 -22.22 0.31 -4.60
N ALA A 200 -22.67 1.44 -5.15
CA ALA A 200 -23.27 1.51 -6.47
C ALA A 200 -22.24 1.23 -7.57
N VAL A 201 -21.06 1.86 -7.50
CA VAL A 201 -19.96 1.68 -8.45
C VAL A 201 -19.45 0.23 -8.41
N ALA A 202 -19.17 -0.31 -7.22
CA ALA A 202 -18.72 -1.70 -7.07
C ALA A 202 -19.76 -2.70 -7.60
N ARG A 203 -21.05 -2.44 -7.40
CA ARG A 203 -22.12 -3.27 -7.98
C ARG A 203 -22.12 -3.23 -9.49
N SER A 204 -21.97 -2.05 -10.11
CA SER A 204 -21.91 -1.89 -11.56
C SER A 204 -20.80 -2.74 -12.19
N PHE A 205 -19.59 -2.70 -11.63
CA PHE A 205 -18.49 -3.57 -12.07
C PHE A 205 -18.80 -5.06 -11.91
N ARG A 206 -19.36 -5.46 -10.76
CA ARG A 206 -19.72 -6.86 -10.48
C ARG A 206 -20.82 -7.39 -11.42
N GLU A 207 -21.81 -6.57 -11.77
CA GLU A 207 -22.86 -6.91 -12.74
C GLU A 207 -22.30 -7.17 -14.15
N LYS A 208 -21.18 -6.52 -14.48
CA LYS A 208 -20.41 -6.76 -15.72
C LYS A 208 -19.45 -7.95 -15.63
N GLY A 209 -19.39 -8.63 -14.49
CA GLY A 209 -18.56 -9.82 -14.28
C GLY A 209 -17.17 -9.54 -13.70
N TYR A 210 -16.86 -8.28 -13.39
CA TYR A 210 -15.58 -7.90 -12.79
C TYR A 210 -15.53 -8.21 -11.30
N ALA A 211 -14.32 -8.43 -10.79
CA ALA A 211 -14.07 -8.33 -9.35
C ALA A 211 -14.05 -6.84 -8.97
N ALA A 212 -14.59 -6.48 -7.82
CA ALA A 212 -14.51 -5.11 -7.33
C ALA A 212 -14.58 -5.09 -5.80
N ASP A 213 -13.85 -4.16 -5.19
CA ASP A 213 -13.83 -3.96 -3.74
C ASP A 213 -13.62 -2.49 -3.37
N PHE A 214 -14.06 -2.13 -2.16
CA PHE A 214 -14.01 -0.76 -1.64
C PHE A 214 -12.85 -0.58 -0.64
N PHE A 215 -12.19 0.56 -0.75
CA PHE A 215 -11.08 1.01 0.08
C PHE A 215 -11.38 2.47 0.46
N ARG A 216 -11.51 2.75 1.75
CA ARG A 216 -11.65 4.09 2.30
C ARG A 216 -10.39 4.91 2.03
N CYS A 217 -10.58 6.21 1.82
CA CYS A 217 -9.48 7.15 1.66
C CYS A 217 -9.30 7.96 2.94
N ASN A 218 -8.05 8.33 3.18
CA ASN A 218 -7.62 8.99 4.38
C ASN A 218 -7.45 10.51 4.21
N CYS A 219 -7.44 11.01 2.97
CA CYS A 219 -7.24 12.42 2.64
C CYS A 219 -8.35 13.35 3.14
N ARG A 220 -9.49 12.80 3.58
CA ARG A 220 -10.75 13.53 3.93
C ARG A 220 -11.34 14.35 2.77
N CYS A 221 -10.80 14.20 1.57
CA CYS A 221 -11.24 14.87 0.35
C CYS A 221 -12.38 14.11 -0.34
N HIS A 222 -12.43 12.79 -0.13
CA HIS A 222 -13.51 11.88 -0.54
C HIS A 222 -13.53 10.67 0.41
N ASP A 223 -14.61 9.89 0.37
CA ASP A 223 -14.81 8.77 1.31
C ASP A 223 -13.99 7.53 0.94
N GLY A 224 -13.71 7.31 -0.35
CA GLY A 224 -12.79 6.23 -0.74
C GLY A 224 -12.67 5.96 -2.23
N HIS A 225 -12.34 4.72 -2.54
CA HIS A 225 -12.00 4.23 -3.86
C HIS A 225 -12.62 2.85 -4.09
N VAL A 226 -13.12 2.63 -5.29
CA VAL A 226 -13.46 1.30 -5.77
C VAL A 226 -12.37 0.83 -6.70
N LEU A 227 -11.68 -0.24 -6.32
CA LEU A 227 -10.82 -0.96 -7.24
C LEU A 227 -11.63 -2.04 -7.94
N ALA A 228 -11.51 -2.12 -9.26
CA ALA A 228 -12.12 -3.17 -10.06
C ALA A 228 -11.08 -3.88 -10.92
N ARG A 229 -11.26 -5.19 -11.11
CA ARG A 229 -10.31 -6.06 -11.81
C ARG A 229 -11.00 -6.98 -12.80
N ALA A 230 -10.39 -7.10 -13.98
CA ALA A 230 -10.68 -8.15 -14.95
C ALA A 230 -10.43 -9.52 -14.31
N ARG A 231 -11.47 -10.35 -14.15
CA ARG A 231 -11.25 -11.73 -13.67
C ARG A 231 -10.48 -12.50 -14.74
N PRO A 232 -9.41 -13.23 -14.39
CA PRO A 232 -8.77 -14.11 -15.35
C PRO A 232 -9.80 -15.12 -15.87
N PRO A 233 -9.77 -15.48 -17.17
CA PRO A 233 -10.70 -16.45 -17.73
C PRO A 233 -10.63 -17.75 -16.91
N ARG A 234 -11.80 -18.28 -16.53
CA ARG A 234 -11.89 -19.58 -15.87
C ARG A 234 -11.37 -20.64 -16.83
N THR A 235 -10.14 -21.11 -16.61
CA THR A 235 -9.59 -22.31 -17.25
C THR A 235 -10.20 -23.55 -16.64
#